data_AF-A0A8J5XEH5-F1
#
_entry.id   AF-A0A8J5XEH5-F1
#
_cell.length_a   1.000
_cell.length_b   1.000
_cell.length_c   1.000
_cell.angle_alpha   90.00
_cell.angle_beta   90.00
_cell.angle_gamma   90.00
#
_symmetry.space_group_name_H-M   'P 1'
#
loop_
_entity.id
_entity.type
_entity.pdbx_description
1 polymer ?
#
loop_
_entity_poly.entity_id
_entity_poly.type
_entity_poly.pdbx_seq_one_letter_code
_entity_poly.pdbx_strand_id
1 'polypeptide(L)'
;MRSRRGEKAYAAVADEHEGRRARRGGAALGCTHARIAVGIVVIVVLIASWSHGLGAWVLLRTTLVRPPVRDDDPRQLLVVGTQSSGTTGMTDSLKQLGLEVEHENSNSAETLCRDGTVSWFHGIRFFPGRASDASLDALCRRAGSRTGFHPRMFRNARSCWAEWFGWGDCWAQTCREVLAENWGCAHAADSPCETPFARALLQVRHPLRVVESLGVKFCASADAPLNRDLAALLAGLWPADAARFGPPDAAPSTDAARAEPRSSGSRCLVALGWYWTLYHESLLAALKSGVLHGWYRIESTPSCEVAKRAGFDSTRTALFAPAAARYARACAEGVPAPSARKRTNQRNRGLLHIEPSEIDALDAELGRRMRALARQFGYSLGGDEALARAARNGTVGARDSARAGDGVGQRTHAARLKLRRGPLTTSNDWRTGPQLAAIL
;
A
#
# COMPACT_ATOMS: atom_id res chain seq x y z
N MET A 1 66.32 -92.68 39.01
CA MET A 1 66.40 -91.39 38.29
C MET A 1 64.99 -90.83 38.06
N ARG A 2 64.62 -89.71 38.69
CA ARG A 2 63.42 -88.91 38.34
C ARG A 2 63.79 -87.43 38.39
N SER A 3 63.45 -86.72 37.32
CA SER A 3 63.83 -85.34 36.98
C SER A 3 62.90 -84.30 37.62
N ARG A 4 63.48 -83.22 38.15
CA ARG A 4 62.80 -81.97 38.55
C ARG A 4 62.85 -80.99 37.37
N ARG A 5 61.69 -80.71 36.76
CA ARG A 5 61.39 -79.48 36.01
C ARG A 5 60.27 -78.78 36.73
N GLY A 6 60.55 -77.66 37.37
CA GLY A 6 59.55 -76.84 38.02
C GLY A 6 60.18 -75.56 38.55
N GLU A 7 60.37 -74.57 37.68
CA GLU A 7 60.75 -73.19 38.08
C GLU A 7 60.76 -72.23 36.88
N LYS A 8 59.70 -72.20 36.05
CA LYS A 8 59.55 -71.14 35.02
C LYS A 8 58.10 -70.66 34.79
N ALA A 9 57.17 -70.94 35.69
CA ALA A 9 55.74 -70.65 35.44
C ALA A 9 55.16 -69.46 36.23
N TYR A 10 55.86 -68.88 37.21
CA TYR A 10 55.22 -67.95 38.14
C TYR A 10 55.43 -66.45 37.87
N ALA A 11 56.35 -66.04 37.00
CA ALA A 11 56.62 -64.62 36.74
C ALA A 11 55.74 -64.00 35.64
N ALA A 12 55.03 -64.78 34.82
CA ALA A 12 54.25 -64.27 33.69
C ALA A 12 52.77 -63.97 34.01
N VAL A 13 52.28 -64.34 35.20
CA VAL A 13 50.84 -64.26 35.54
C VAL A 13 50.48 -62.98 36.31
N ALA A 14 51.45 -62.32 36.95
CA ALA A 14 51.18 -61.12 37.74
C ALA A 14 50.93 -59.87 36.86
N ASP A 15 51.62 -59.74 35.73
CA ASP A 15 51.56 -58.56 34.86
C ASP A 15 50.28 -58.51 33.99
N GLU A 16 49.66 -59.67 33.73
CA GLU A 16 48.43 -59.75 32.91
C GLU A 16 47.15 -59.41 33.70
N HIS A 17 47.21 -59.44 35.04
CA HIS A 17 46.03 -59.21 35.89
C HIS A 17 45.73 -57.73 36.13
N GLU A 18 46.73 -56.86 36.09
CA GLU A 18 46.57 -55.42 36.36
C GLU A 18 46.03 -54.67 35.13
N GLY A 19 46.48 -55.02 33.92
CA GLY A 19 45.93 -54.49 32.66
C GLY A 19 44.47 -54.89 32.39
N ARG A 20 44.01 -56.05 32.89
CA ARG A 20 42.61 -56.51 32.73
C ARG A 20 41.63 -55.82 33.69
N ARG A 21 42.07 -55.33 34.85
CA ARG A 21 41.19 -54.58 35.78
C ARG A 21 40.90 -53.15 35.28
N ALA A 22 41.90 -52.47 34.71
CA ALA A 22 41.71 -51.14 34.13
C ALA A 22 40.75 -51.13 32.91
N ARG A 23 40.81 -52.18 32.06
CA ARG A 23 39.92 -52.29 30.89
C ARG A 23 38.48 -52.69 31.22
N ARG A 24 38.24 -53.39 32.34
CA ARG A 24 36.88 -53.80 32.75
C ARG A 24 36.10 -52.69 33.48
N GLY A 25 36.77 -51.74 34.13
CA GLY A 25 36.12 -50.59 34.77
C GLY A 25 35.52 -49.58 33.77
N GLY A 26 36.23 -49.29 32.67
CA GLY A 26 35.80 -48.29 31.68
C GLY A 26 34.60 -48.70 30.82
N ALA A 27 34.47 -50.00 30.48
CA ALA A 27 33.40 -50.50 29.62
C ALA A 27 32.02 -50.51 30.32
N ALA A 28 31.98 -50.73 31.64
CA ALA A 28 30.74 -50.75 32.40
C ALA A 28 30.17 -49.33 32.61
N LEU A 29 31.04 -48.34 32.87
CA LEU A 29 30.64 -46.93 33.02
C LEU A 29 30.19 -46.30 31.69
N GLY A 30 30.81 -46.64 30.56
CA GLY A 30 30.40 -46.12 29.25
C GLY A 30 28.97 -46.52 28.84
N CYS A 31 28.53 -47.72 29.22
CA CYS A 31 27.22 -48.23 28.84
C CYS A 31 26.06 -47.58 29.63
N THR A 32 26.27 -47.22 30.89
CA THR A 32 25.27 -46.51 31.71
C THR A 32 25.08 -45.06 31.29
N HIS A 33 26.17 -44.34 30.98
CA HIS A 33 26.09 -42.96 30.52
C HIS A 33 25.38 -42.84 29.16
N ALA A 34 25.62 -43.79 28.24
CA ALA A 34 24.92 -43.82 26.95
C ALA A 34 23.41 -44.03 27.11
N ARG A 35 22.97 -44.92 28.01
CA ARG A 35 21.54 -45.15 28.28
C ARG A 35 20.86 -43.94 28.91
N ILE A 36 21.54 -43.28 29.84
CA ILE A 36 21.02 -42.05 30.48
C ILE A 36 20.90 -40.93 29.43
N ALA A 37 21.92 -40.74 28.58
CA ALA A 37 21.89 -39.73 27.52
C ALA A 37 20.75 -39.98 26.52
N VAL A 38 20.54 -41.21 26.07
CA VAL A 38 19.42 -41.57 25.19
C VAL A 38 18.08 -41.32 25.88
N GLY A 39 17.93 -41.68 27.16
CA GLY A 39 16.73 -41.41 27.93
C GLY A 39 16.39 -39.92 28.02
N ILE A 40 17.40 -39.07 28.28
CA ILE A 40 17.25 -37.60 28.30
C ILE A 40 16.80 -37.08 26.94
N VAL A 41 17.42 -37.51 25.84
CA VAL A 41 17.05 -37.08 24.48
C VAL A 41 15.60 -37.44 24.16
N VAL A 42 15.16 -38.65 24.48
CA VAL A 42 13.76 -39.08 24.25
C VAL A 42 12.79 -38.21 25.04
N ILE A 43 13.08 -37.95 26.32
CA ILE A 43 12.23 -37.08 27.16
C ILE A 43 12.16 -35.66 26.59
N VAL A 44 13.28 -35.09 26.16
CA VAL A 44 13.32 -33.75 25.57
C VAL A 44 12.51 -33.69 24.27
N VAL A 45 12.64 -34.69 23.39
CA VAL A 45 11.86 -34.76 22.13
C VAL A 45 10.36 -34.89 22.41
N LEU A 46 9.96 -35.71 23.38
CA LEU A 46 8.55 -35.87 23.76
C LEU A 46 7.97 -34.58 24.36
N ILE A 47 8.71 -33.90 25.24
CA ILE A 47 8.28 -32.62 25.82
C ILE A 47 8.19 -31.54 24.74
N ALA A 48 9.17 -31.44 23.84
CA ALA A 48 9.16 -30.49 22.73
C ALA A 48 7.97 -30.75 21.78
N SER A 49 7.71 -32.01 21.44
CA SER A 49 6.58 -32.40 20.59
C SER A 49 5.24 -32.13 21.25
N TRP A 50 5.11 -32.45 22.54
CA TRP A 50 3.89 -32.19 23.31
C TRP A 50 3.65 -30.69 23.51
N SER A 51 4.67 -29.90 23.80
CA SER A 51 4.54 -28.45 23.94
C SER A 51 4.21 -27.77 22.60
N HIS A 52 4.76 -28.23 21.48
CA HIS A 52 4.33 -27.78 20.14
C HIS A 52 2.89 -28.17 19.83
N GLY A 53 2.50 -29.42 20.10
CA GLY A 53 1.14 -29.90 19.88
C GLY A 53 0.11 -29.19 20.75
N LEU A 54 0.42 -28.99 22.04
CA LEU A 54 -0.43 -28.25 22.97
C LEU A 54 -0.48 -26.77 22.61
N GLY A 55 0.64 -26.15 22.24
CA GLY A 55 0.68 -24.77 21.75
C GLY A 55 -0.21 -24.59 20.52
N ALA A 56 -0.05 -25.44 19.50
CA ALA A 56 -0.89 -25.44 18.32
C ALA A 56 -2.38 -25.70 18.66
N TRP A 57 -2.67 -26.67 19.52
CA TRP A 57 -4.03 -27.00 19.93
C TRP A 57 -4.70 -25.88 20.73
N VAL A 58 -3.99 -25.26 21.67
CA VAL A 58 -4.47 -24.10 22.42
C VAL A 58 -4.71 -22.94 21.46
N LEU A 59 -3.80 -22.64 20.53
CA LEU A 59 -3.97 -21.59 19.52
C LEU A 59 -5.20 -21.84 18.63
N LEU A 60 -5.45 -23.10 18.25
CA LEU A 60 -6.61 -23.51 17.46
C LEU A 60 -7.93 -23.46 18.24
N ARG A 61 -7.96 -23.89 19.52
CA ARG A 61 -9.18 -23.93 20.33
C ARG A 61 -9.58 -22.60 20.95
N THR A 62 -8.62 -21.75 21.27
CA THR A 62 -8.89 -20.52 22.02
C THR A 62 -9.50 -19.41 21.17
N THR A 63 -9.73 -19.62 19.87
CA THR A 63 -10.07 -18.56 18.90
C THR A 63 -9.03 -17.41 18.87
N LEU A 64 -7.88 -17.57 19.55
CA LEU A 64 -6.83 -16.56 19.62
C LEU A 64 -6.13 -16.42 18.27
N VAL A 65 -6.06 -17.49 17.47
CA VAL A 65 -5.53 -17.46 16.10
C VAL A 65 -6.66 -17.70 15.12
N ARG A 66 -6.95 -16.71 14.28
CA ARG A 66 -7.95 -16.86 13.21
C ARG A 66 -7.46 -17.87 12.16
N PRO A 67 -8.35 -18.64 11.53
CA PRO A 67 -7.99 -19.61 10.49
C PRO A 67 -7.39 -18.88 9.28
N PRO A 68 -6.23 -19.31 8.75
CA PRO A 68 -5.54 -18.63 7.66
C PRO A 68 -6.50 -18.37 6.51
N VAL A 69 -6.35 -17.21 5.87
CA VAL A 69 -7.22 -16.78 4.78
C VAL A 69 -6.41 -16.90 3.50
N ARG A 70 -7.01 -17.45 2.45
CA ARG A 70 -6.40 -17.59 1.13
C ARG A 70 -6.52 -16.27 0.36
N ASP A 71 -5.64 -16.05 -0.62
CA ASP A 71 -5.64 -14.79 -1.39
C ASP A 71 -6.94 -14.58 -2.21
N ASP A 72 -7.64 -15.67 -2.54
CA ASP A 72 -8.92 -15.71 -3.26
C ASP A 72 -10.16 -15.66 -2.35
N ASP A 73 -10.00 -15.80 -1.02
CA ASP A 73 -11.14 -15.70 -0.11
C ASP A 73 -11.71 -14.26 -0.12
N PRO A 74 -13.01 -14.07 0.11
CA PRO A 74 -13.57 -12.73 0.20
C PRO A 74 -13.10 -11.99 1.46
N ARG A 75 -12.91 -10.68 1.33
CA ARG A 75 -12.59 -9.74 2.42
C ARG A 75 -13.74 -8.79 2.66
N GLN A 76 -13.86 -8.25 3.86
CA GLN A 76 -14.98 -7.36 4.18
C GLN A 76 -14.83 -6.02 3.47
N LEU A 77 -13.61 -5.45 3.48
CA LEU A 77 -13.39 -4.03 3.17
C LEU A 77 -12.27 -3.82 2.16
N LEU A 78 -12.56 -3.09 1.09
CA LEU A 78 -11.57 -2.38 0.31
C LEU A 78 -11.81 -0.88 0.41
N VAL A 79 -10.82 -0.12 0.84
CA VAL A 79 -10.82 1.34 0.72
C VAL A 79 -9.87 1.74 -0.40
N VAL A 80 -10.38 2.48 -1.39
CA VAL A 80 -9.58 3.05 -2.48
C VAL A 80 -9.54 4.57 -2.38
N GLY A 81 -8.41 5.18 -2.68
CA GLY A 81 -8.24 6.64 -2.69
C GLY A 81 -6.88 7.01 -3.26
N THR A 82 -6.65 8.23 -3.74
CA THR A 82 -5.36 8.57 -4.39
C THR A 82 -4.15 8.41 -3.47
N GLN A 83 -2.94 8.32 -4.04
CA GLN A 83 -1.72 8.52 -3.27
C GLN A 83 -1.79 9.84 -2.49
N SER A 84 -1.21 9.86 -1.28
CA SER A 84 -1.27 11.03 -0.38
C SER A 84 -2.68 11.43 0.09
N SER A 85 -3.73 10.64 -0.15
CA SER A 85 -5.07 10.89 0.40
C SER A 85 -5.19 10.54 1.90
N GLY A 86 -4.14 9.99 2.52
CA GLY A 86 -4.14 9.59 3.93
C GLY A 86 -4.50 8.12 4.18
N THR A 87 -4.37 7.28 3.15
CA THR A 87 -4.56 5.82 3.21
C THR A 87 -3.81 5.16 4.38
N THR A 88 -2.52 5.46 4.58
CA THR A 88 -1.74 4.93 5.72
C THR A 88 -2.38 5.26 7.07
N GLY A 89 -2.81 6.51 7.25
CA GLY A 89 -3.48 6.95 8.47
C GLY A 89 -4.81 6.24 8.69
N MET A 90 -5.58 6.01 7.62
CA MET A 90 -6.81 5.23 7.70
C MET A 90 -6.54 3.76 8.06
N THR A 91 -5.51 3.13 7.47
CA THR A 91 -5.10 1.77 7.85
C THR A 91 -4.77 1.69 9.33
N ASP A 92 -3.92 2.59 9.85
CA ASP A 92 -3.57 2.64 11.26
C ASP A 92 -4.81 2.78 12.15
N SER A 93 -5.73 3.69 11.79
CA SER A 93 -6.95 3.93 12.54
C SER A 93 -7.93 2.76 12.49
N LEU A 94 -7.93 1.94 11.44
CA LEU A 94 -8.74 0.71 11.36
C LEU A 94 -8.08 -0.42 12.16
N LYS A 95 -6.75 -0.56 12.12
CA LYS A 95 -5.99 -1.53 12.95
C LYS A 95 -6.25 -1.30 14.44
N GLN A 96 -6.39 -0.06 14.88
CA GLN A 96 -6.73 0.28 16.27
C GLN A 96 -8.14 -0.15 16.70
N LEU A 97 -9.04 -0.44 15.75
CA LEU A 97 -10.34 -1.05 16.04
C LEU A 97 -10.24 -2.59 16.19
N GLY A 98 -9.02 -3.14 16.13
CA GLY A 98 -8.78 -4.58 16.10
C GLY A 98 -9.08 -5.23 14.74
N LEU A 99 -9.14 -4.45 13.67
CA LEU A 99 -9.32 -4.98 12.31
C LEU A 99 -7.97 -5.35 11.70
N GLU A 100 -7.91 -6.50 11.03
CA GLU A 100 -6.75 -6.99 10.30
C GLU A 100 -6.78 -6.46 8.85
N VAL A 101 -6.48 -5.17 8.73
CA VAL A 101 -6.48 -4.43 7.46
C VAL A 101 -5.06 -4.00 7.11
N GLU A 102 -4.61 -4.17 5.87
CA GLU A 102 -3.28 -3.73 5.44
C GLU A 102 -3.28 -2.49 4.54
N HIS A 103 -2.17 -1.75 4.58
CA HIS A 103 -1.94 -0.60 3.70
C HIS A 103 -1.29 -1.10 2.41
N GLU A 104 -1.94 -0.81 1.29
CA GLU A 104 -1.48 -1.16 -0.05
C GLU A 104 -1.34 -2.65 -0.34
N ASN A 105 -1.77 -3.55 0.55
CA ASN A 105 -1.60 -4.99 0.40
C ASN A 105 -2.93 -5.75 0.61
N SER A 106 -3.26 -6.67 -0.29
CA SER A 106 -4.36 -7.64 -0.17
C SER A 106 -3.89 -9.09 -0.07
N ASN A 107 -2.58 -9.35 -0.17
CA ASN A 107 -1.99 -10.66 -0.06
C ASN A 107 -2.00 -11.13 1.41
N SER A 108 -2.76 -12.18 1.67
CA SER A 108 -2.94 -12.79 2.99
C SER A 108 -1.93 -13.89 3.31
N ALA A 109 -1.16 -14.37 2.33
CA ALA A 109 -0.16 -15.40 2.55
C ALA A 109 1.01 -14.93 3.44
N GLU A 110 1.31 -13.63 3.44
CA GLU A 110 2.47 -13.05 4.13
C GLU A 110 2.10 -11.94 5.12
N THR A 111 0.84 -11.49 5.14
CA THR A 111 0.41 -10.36 5.98
C THR A 111 -0.91 -10.61 6.68
N LEU A 112 -1.16 -9.84 7.75
CA LEU A 112 -2.41 -9.86 8.51
C LEU A 112 -3.49 -9.02 7.80
N CYS A 113 -3.77 -9.37 6.54
CA CYS A 113 -4.75 -8.71 5.68
C CYS A 113 -6.03 -9.56 5.53
N ARG A 114 -6.71 -9.82 6.64
CA ARG A 114 -7.89 -10.73 6.69
C ARG A 114 -9.22 -10.02 6.57
N ASP A 115 -9.30 -8.81 7.09
CA ASP A 115 -10.54 -8.05 7.14
C ASP A 115 -10.65 -7.09 5.95
N GLY A 116 -9.52 -6.66 5.39
CA GLY A 116 -9.54 -5.79 4.22
C GLY A 116 -8.23 -5.11 3.86
N THR A 117 -8.30 -4.19 2.91
CA THR A 117 -7.16 -3.41 2.41
C THR A 117 -7.54 -1.95 2.27
N VAL A 118 -6.58 -1.06 2.54
CA VAL A 118 -6.66 0.36 2.15
C VAL A 118 -5.55 0.63 1.15
N SER A 119 -5.88 0.90 -0.10
CA SER A 119 -4.88 1.01 -1.18
C SER A 119 -5.30 1.98 -2.26
N TRP A 120 -4.34 2.78 -2.72
CA TRP A 120 -4.59 3.64 -3.87
C TRP A 120 -4.61 2.86 -5.19
N PHE A 121 -3.75 1.85 -5.31
CA PHE A 121 -3.55 1.17 -6.58
C PHE A 121 -4.65 0.14 -6.86
N HIS A 122 -5.28 -0.42 -5.83
CA HIS A 122 -6.46 -1.27 -5.98
C HIS A 122 -7.66 -0.55 -6.62
N GLY A 123 -7.61 0.79 -6.76
CA GLY A 123 -8.57 1.57 -7.55
C GLY A 123 -8.64 1.14 -9.02
N ILE A 124 -7.58 0.53 -9.56
CA ILE A 124 -7.51 0.03 -10.94
C ILE A 124 -8.60 -1.01 -11.26
N ARG A 125 -9.09 -1.72 -10.22
CA ARG A 125 -10.20 -2.68 -10.31
C ARG A 125 -11.51 -2.07 -10.76
N PHE A 126 -11.65 -0.77 -10.59
CA PHE A 126 -12.84 0.00 -10.92
C PHE A 126 -12.65 0.87 -12.17
N PHE A 127 -11.49 0.80 -12.85
CA PHE A 127 -11.28 1.54 -14.09
C PHE A 127 -12.12 0.93 -15.21
N PRO A 128 -12.54 1.74 -16.20
CA PRO A 128 -13.34 1.24 -17.31
C PRO A 128 -12.52 0.31 -18.22
N GLY A 129 -13.20 -0.69 -18.78
CA GLY A 129 -12.65 -1.60 -19.78
C GLY A 129 -11.52 -2.50 -19.25
N ARG A 130 -10.63 -2.90 -20.17
CA ARG A 130 -9.41 -3.66 -19.87
C ARG A 130 -8.18 -2.83 -20.25
N ALA A 131 -7.06 -3.09 -19.59
CA ALA A 131 -5.79 -2.50 -19.98
C ALA A 131 -5.40 -2.96 -21.39
N SER A 132 -4.88 -2.04 -22.21
CA SER A 132 -4.23 -2.42 -23.47
C SER A 132 -2.84 -3.01 -23.19
N ASP A 133 -2.33 -3.85 -24.08
CA ASP A 133 -0.96 -4.37 -23.96
C ASP A 133 0.08 -3.25 -23.88
N ALA A 134 -0.14 -2.16 -24.62
CA ALA A 134 0.71 -0.97 -24.56
C ALA A 134 0.70 -0.28 -23.19
N SER A 135 -0.48 -0.19 -22.55
CA SER A 135 -0.61 0.32 -21.18
C SER A 135 0.12 -0.57 -20.18
N LEU A 136 -0.09 -1.89 -20.28
CA LEU A 136 0.56 -2.88 -19.42
C LEU A 136 2.08 -2.83 -19.56
N ASP A 137 2.59 -2.75 -20.80
CA ASP A 137 4.01 -2.62 -21.05
C ASP A 137 4.59 -1.30 -20.53
N ALA A 138 3.87 -0.18 -20.71
CA ALA A 138 4.28 1.11 -20.17
C ALA A 138 4.39 1.10 -18.65
N LEU A 139 3.39 0.52 -17.96
CA LEU A 139 3.38 0.39 -16.51
C LEU A 139 4.47 -0.55 -16.03
N CYS A 140 4.56 -1.75 -16.60
CA CYS A 140 5.37 -2.81 -16.04
C CYS A 140 6.85 -2.76 -16.43
N ARG A 141 7.22 -2.05 -17.49
CA ARG A 141 8.63 -1.84 -17.84
C ARG A 141 9.21 -0.57 -17.24
N ARG A 142 8.40 0.46 -17.01
CA ARG A 142 8.88 1.80 -16.62
C ARG A 142 8.48 2.23 -15.21
N ALA A 143 7.45 1.66 -14.60
CA ALA A 143 7.13 1.96 -13.20
C ALA A 143 8.17 1.29 -12.30
N GLY A 144 9.24 2.03 -12.00
CA GLY A 144 10.23 1.61 -11.02
C GLY A 144 9.61 1.49 -9.62
N SER A 145 10.39 0.94 -8.70
CA SER A 145 10.05 0.72 -7.28
C SER A 145 9.63 1.97 -6.49
N ARG A 146 9.82 3.17 -7.07
CA ARG A 146 9.59 4.47 -6.42
C ARG A 146 8.16 5.00 -6.56
N THR A 147 7.34 4.37 -7.38
CA THR A 147 5.97 4.82 -7.67
C THR A 147 4.97 4.47 -6.56
N GLY A 148 5.35 3.60 -5.61
CA GLY A 148 4.44 3.09 -4.58
C GLY A 148 3.44 2.07 -5.12
N PHE A 149 3.77 1.40 -6.23
CA PHE A 149 3.09 0.20 -6.72
C PHE A 149 4.08 -0.97 -6.74
N HIS A 150 3.59 -2.16 -6.39
CA HIS A 150 4.34 -3.41 -6.52
C HIS A 150 3.36 -4.58 -6.76
N PRO A 151 3.66 -5.57 -7.61
CA PRO A 151 2.74 -6.69 -7.87
C PRO A 151 2.40 -7.51 -6.62
N ARG A 152 3.32 -7.57 -5.64
CA ARG A 152 3.10 -8.23 -4.33
C ARG A 152 1.94 -7.65 -3.52
N MET A 153 1.47 -6.46 -3.87
CA MET A 153 0.29 -5.85 -3.29
C MET A 153 -0.97 -6.69 -3.51
N PHE A 154 -1.00 -7.51 -4.56
CA PHE A 154 -2.17 -8.31 -4.95
C PHE A 154 -2.01 -9.77 -4.53
N ARG A 155 -0.84 -10.36 -4.79
CA ARG A 155 -0.57 -11.78 -4.57
C ARG A 155 0.88 -12.09 -4.23
N ASN A 156 1.12 -13.27 -3.69
CA ASN A 156 2.48 -13.74 -3.45
C ASN A 156 3.20 -14.09 -4.77
N ALA A 157 4.27 -13.38 -5.09
CA ALA A 157 5.08 -13.61 -6.30
C ALA A 157 6.23 -14.59 -6.04
N ARG A 158 5.90 -15.81 -5.60
CA ARG A 158 6.86 -16.84 -5.19
C ARG A 158 7.92 -17.18 -6.25
N SER A 159 7.61 -16.97 -7.54
CA SER A 159 8.52 -17.23 -8.66
C SER A 159 9.56 -16.15 -8.91
N CYS A 160 9.39 -14.92 -8.38
CA CYS A 160 10.37 -13.83 -8.47
C CYS A 160 11.18 -13.64 -7.17
N TRP A 161 11.38 -14.74 -6.43
CA TRP A 161 12.20 -14.96 -5.22
C TRP A 161 13.56 -14.25 -5.14
N ALA A 162 14.12 -13.80 -6.26
CA ALA A 162 15.31 -12.97 -6.28
C ALA A 162 14.95 -11.51 -5.90
N GLU A 163 14.33 -11.31 -4.73
CA GLU A 163 13.90 -10.01 -4.17
C GLU A 163 15.05 -8.98 -4.09
N TRP A 164 16.28 -9.48 -4.12
CA TRP A 164 17.52 -8.72 -4.07
C TRP A 164 17.89 -8.01 -5.39
N PHE A 165 17.35 -8.42 -6.55
CA PHE A 165 17.85 -7.98 -7.86
C PHE A 165 17.11 -6.78 -8.47
N GLY A 166 16.23 -6.10 -7.73
CA GLY A 166 15.50 -4.95 -8.25
C GLY A 166 14.45 -5.32 -9.31
N TRP A 167 13.90 -4.32 -9.99
CA TRP A 167 12.82 -4.48 -10.95
C TRP A 167 13.35 -5.02 -12.30
N GLY A 168 13.28 -6.34 -12.50
CA GLY A 168 13.72 -7.03 -13.73
C GLY A 168 12.57 -7.67 -14.52
N ASP A 169 12.91 -8.48 -15.52
CA ASP A 169 11.94 -9.10 -16.45
C ASP A 169 10.89 -9.96 -15.74
N CYS A 170 11.28 -10.71 -14.69
CA CYS A 170 10.34 -11.50 -13.87
C CYS A 170 9.27 -10.62 -13.24
N TRP A 171 9.67 -9.49 -12.64
CA TRP A 171 8.74 -8.54 -12.01
C TRP A 171 7.89 -7.81 -13.05
N ALA A 172 8.45 -7.45 -14.20
CA ALA A 172 7.70 -6.85 -15.29
C ALA A 172 6.61 -7.81 -15.81
N GLN A 173 6.93 -9.10 -15.95
CA GLN A 173 5.96 -10.11 -16.36
C GLN A 173 4.87 -10.32 -15.29
N THR A 174 5.26 -10.49 -14.03
CA THR A 174 4.30 -10.63 -12.92
C THR A 174 3.41 -9.40 -12.80
N CYS A 175 3.95 -8.21 -13.01
CA CYS A 175 3.19 -6.97 -13.09
C CYS A 175 2.14 -7.04 -14.21
N ARG A 176 2.51 -7.45 -15.42
CA ARG A 176 1.57 -7.52 -16.56
C ARG A 176 0.40 -8.44 -16.24
N GLU A 177 0.68 -9.62 -15.69
CA GLU A 177 -0.35 -10.59 -15.31
C GLU A 177 -1.28 -10.03 -14.23
N VAL A 178 -0.72 -9.52 -13.13
CA VAL A 178 -1.50 -8.93 -12.03
C VAL A 178 -2.37 -7.79 -12.52
N LEU A 179 -1.82 -6.88 -13.34
CA LEU A 179 -2.56 -5.75 -13.88
C LEU A 179 -3.64 -6.19 -14.87
N ALA A 180 -3.36 -7.15 -15.74
CA ALA A 180 -4.34 -7.67 -16.70
C ALA A 180 -5.55 -8.31 -15.98
N GLU A 181 -5.29 -9.05 -14.90
CA GLU A 181 -6.33 -9.70 -14.09
C GLU A 181 -7.12 -8.71 -13.22
N ASN A 182 -6.47 -7.65 -12.73
CA ASN A 182 -7.09 -6.72 -11.80
C ASN A 182 -7.61 -5.43 -12.46
N TRP A 183 -7.34 -5.16 -13.74
CA TRP A 183 -7.85 -3.96 -14.40
C TRP A 183 -9.33 -4.08 -14.70
N GLY A 184 -10.15 -3.20 -14.13
CA GLY A 184 -11.58 -3.16 -14.39
C GLY A 184 -12.36 -4.42 -13.98
N CYS A 185 -11.73 -5.36 -13.27
CA CYS A 185 -12.32 -6.64 -12.88
C CYS A 185 -13.58 -6.50 -12.03
N ALA A 186 -13.77 -5.38 -11.32
CA ALA A 186 -14.97 -5.16 -10.51
C ALA A 186 -16.23 -4.96 -11.38
N HIS A 187 -16.06 -4.58 -12.65
CA HIS A 187 -17.16 -4.43 -13.61
C HIS A 187 -17.49 -5.74 -14.33
N ALA A 188 -16.60 -6.74 -14.29
CA ALA A 188 -16.76 -7.97 -15.03
C ALA A 188 -17.58 -8.99 -14.24
N ALA A 189 -18.76 -9.36 -14.75
CA ALA A 189 -19.58 -10.41 -14.14
C ALA A 189 -18.89 -11.79 -14.14
N ASP A 190 -18.17 -12.10 -15.22
CA ASP A 190 -17.60 -13.43 -15.48
C ASP A 190 -16.11 -13.56 -15.09
N SER A 191 -15.50 -12.47 -14.62
CA SER A 191 -14.07 -12.43 -14.28
C SER A 191 -13.89 -11.71 -12.95
N PRO A 192 -14.20 -12.37 -11.82
CA PRO A 192 -14.05 -11.75 -10.51
C PRO A 192 -12.60 -11.35 -10.28
N CYS A 193 -12.41 -10.21 -9.61
CA CYS A 193 -11.10 -9.80 -9.14
C CYS A 193 -10.47 -10.90 -8.26
N GLU A 194 -9.16 -11.06 -8.36
CA GLU A 194 -8.39 -12.08 -7.62
C GLU A 194 -8.79 -12.18 -6.14
N THR A 195 -8.81 -11.05 -5.42
CA THR A 195 -9.35 -10.97 -4.05
C THR A 195 -10.70 -10.26 -4.06
N PRO A 196 -11.83 -10.96 -3.83
CA PRO A 196 -13.13 -10.32 -3.76
C PRO A 196 -13.29 -9.50 -2.47
N PHE A 197 -14.01 -8.38 -2.56
CA PHE A 197 -14.31 -7.52 -1.41
C PHE A 197 -15.83 -7.30 -1.29
N ALA A 198 -16.40 -7.63 -0.14
CA ALA A 198 -17.84 -7.48 0.11
C ALA A 198 -18.28 -6.02 0.07
N ARG A 199 -17.42 -5.08 0.53
CA ARG A 199 -17.65 -3.64 0.43
C ARG A 199 -16.40 -2.94 -0.06
N ALA A 200 -16.60 -2.05 -1.04
CA ALA A 200 -15.57 -1.18 -1.58
C ALA A 200 -15.97 0.30 -1.39
N LEU A 201 -15.13 1.07 -0.71
CA LEU A 201 -15.38 2.47 -0.37
C LEU A 201 -14.33 3.38 -1.00
N LEU A 202 -14.77 4.51 -1.55
CA LEU A 202 -13.90 5.58 -2.04
C LEU A 202 -13.58 6.56 -0.90
N GLN A 203 -12.32 6.60 -0.51
CA GLN A 203 -11.76 7.63 0.35
C GLN A 203 -11.41 8.86 -0.48
N VAL A 204 -12.04 9.99 -0.15
CA VAL A 204 -11.75 11.28 -0.76
C VAL A 204 -11.05 12.18 0.25
N ARG A 205 -10.09 12.97 -0.25
CA ARG A 205 -9.41 14.04 0.48
C ARG A 205 -9.54 15.33 -0.32
N HIS A 206 -9.47 16.48 0.35
CA HIS A 206 -9.47 17.78 -0.31
C HIS A 206 -8.42 17.82 -1.45
N PRO A 207 -8.80 18.12 -2.71
CA PRO A 207 -7.96 17.91 -3.88
C PRO A 207 -6.64 18.69 -3.79
N LEU A 208 -6.68 19.98 -3.41
CA LEU A 208 -5.47 20.79 -3.30
C LEU A 208 -4.50 20.24 -2.24
N ARG A 209 -5.01 19.62 -1.16
CA ARG A 209 -4.16 19.00 -0.14
C ARG A 209 -3.49 17.71 -0.65
N VAL A 210 -4.14 17.00 -1.56
CA VAL A 210 -3.52 15.86 -2.26
C VAL A 210 -2.43 16.36 -3.21
N VAL A 211 -2.73 17.36 -4.04
CA VAL A 211 -1.78 17.93 -5.01
C VAL A 211 -0.57 18.53 -4.30
N GLU A 212 -0.76 19.28 -3.22
CA GLU A 212 0.33 19.80 -2.38
C GLU A 212 1.22 18.67 -1.84
N SER A 213 0.60 17.63 -1.26
CA SER A 213 1.34 16.51 -0.67
C SER A 213 2.12 15.71 -1.70
N LEU A 214 1.55 15.50 -2.89
CA LEU A 214 2.24 14.86 -4.01
C LEU A 214 3.31 15.77 -4.59
N GLY A 215 3.07 17.08 -4.63
CA GLY A 215 3.99 18.07 -5.15
C GLY A 215 5.29 18.10 -4.35
N VAL A 216 5.19 18.08 -3.02
CA VAL A 216 6.36 17.95 -2.13
C VAL A 216 7.12 16.64 -2.37
N LYS A 217 6.43 15.55 -2.72
CA LYS A 217 7.03 14.22 -2.91
C LYS A 217 7.69 14.04 -4.28
N PHE A 218 7.08 14.58 -5.33
CA PHE A 218 7.40 14.23 -6.71
C PHE A 218 7.79 15.41 -7.61
N CYS A 219 7.65 16.65 -7.13
CA CYS A 219 8.16 17.84 -7.85
C CYS A 219 9.48 18.30 -7.22
N ALA A 220 10.54 18.41 -8.02
CA ALA A 220 11.83 18.92 -7.55
C ALA A 220 11.81 20.45 -7.28
N SER A 221 10.96 21.16 -8.00
CA SER A 221 10.61 22.57 -7.83
C SER A 221 9.20 22.80 -8.39
N ALA A 222 8.65 24.01 -8.25
CA ALA A 222 7.38 24.36 -8.88
C ALA A 222 7.45 24.09 -10.40
N ASP A 223 8.46 24.62 -11.07
CA ASP A 223 8.57 24.56 -12.54
C ASP A 223 9.22 23.27 -13.07
N ALA A 224 9.64 22.37 -12.17
CA ALA A 224 10.19 21.08 -12.57
C ALA A 224 9.14 20.23 -13.31
N PRO A 225 9.57 19.34 -14.22
CA PRO A 225 8.70 18.27 -14.67
C PRO A 225 8.32 17.35 -13.50
N LEU A 226 7.23 16.61 -13.67
CA LEU A 226 6.86 15.53 -12.76
C LEU A 226 8.00 14.49 -12.69
N ASN A 227 8.22 13.89 -11.52
CA ASN A 227 9.13 12.76 -11.40
C ASN A 227 8.87 11.73 -12.51
N ARG A 228 9.95 11.33 -13.19
CA ARG A 228 9.90 10.47 -14.39
C ARG A 228 9.10 9.18 -14.19
N ASP A 229 9.34 8.48 -13.08
CA ASP A 229 8.71 7.20 -12.80
C ASP A 229 7.20 7.37 -12.60
N LEU A 230 6.81 8.45 -11.89
CA LEU A 230 5.39 8.78 -11.73
C LEU A 230 4.75 9.24 -13.04
N ALA A 231 5.42 10.07 -13.85
CA ALA A 231 4.91 10.48 -15.16
C ALA A 231 4.66 9.28 -16.08
N ALA A 232 5.62 8.33 -16.14
CA ALA A 232 5.48 7.09 -16.91
C ALA A 232 4.31 6.22 -16.40
N LEU A 233 4.18 6.09 -15.07
CA LEU A 233 3.06 5.38 -14.45
C LEU A 233 1.71 6.00 -14.84
N LEU A 234 1.56 7.32 -14.71
CA LEU A 234 0.31 8.02 -15.02
C LEU A 234 -0.03 7.95 -16.51
N ALA A 235 0.98 8.08 -17.38
CA ALA A 235 0.79 7.91 -18.83
C ALA A 235 0.36 6.48 -19.19
N GLY A 236 0.84 5.47 -18.47
CA GLY A 236 0.38 4.08 -18.64
C GLY A 236 -1.06 3.87 -18.14
N LEU A 237 -1.44 4.53 -17.05
CA LEU A 237 -2.80 4.47 -16.49
C LEU A 237 -3.84 5.17 -17.39
N TRP A 238 -3.47 6.30 -18.01
CA TRP A 238 -4.33 7.07 -18.92
C TRP A 238 -3.60 7.44 -20.21
N PRO A 239 -3.47 6.50 -21.17
CA PRO A 239 -2.73 6.74 -22.41
C PRO A 239 -3.29 7.90 -23.25
N ALA A 240 -4.62 8.07 -23.26
CA ALA A 240 -5.28 9.17 -23.96
C ALA A 240 -4.92 10.56 -23.39
N ASP A 241 -4.50 10.62 -22.13
CA ASP A 241 -4.10 11.84 -21.42
C ASP A 241 -2.58 11.90 -21.19
N ALA A 242 -1.79 11.02 -21.79
CA ALA A 242 -0.34 10.92 -21.57
C ALA A 242 0.40 12.25 -21.76
N ALA A 243 -0.03 13.06 -22.73
CA ALA A 243 0.53 14.39 -23.00
C ALA A 243 0.41 15.35 -21.79
N ARG A 244 -0.61 15.18 -20.93
CA ARG A 244 -0.84 16.01 -19.74
C ARG A 244 0.18 15.75 -18.63
N PHE A 245 0.86 14.60 -18.64
CA PHE A 245 1.88 14.24 -17.65
C PHE A 245 3.31 14.58 -18.10
N GLY A 246 3.45 15.05 -19.35
CA GLY A 246 4.74 15.35 -19.97
C GLY A 246 5.43 14.11 -20.57
N PRO A 247 6.41 14.31 -21.46
CA PRO A 247 7.14 13.21 -22.07
C PRO A 247 7.94 12.42 -21.00
N PRO A 248 7.78 11.09 -20.92
CA PRO A 248 8.49 10.26 -19.94
C PRO A 248 10.00 10.21 -20.16
N ASP A 249 10.49 10.66 -21.33
CA ASP A 249 11.90 10.62 -21.72
C ASP A 249 12.54 12.01 -21.87
N ALA A 250 11.86 13.09 -21.47
CA ALA A 250 12.53 14.38 -21.35
C ALA A 250 13.49 14.35 -20.15
N ALA A 251 14.71 13.87 -20.40
CA ALA A 251 15.84 14.29 -19.58
C ALA A 251 15.81 15.83 -19.52
N PRO A 252 16.08 16.44 -18.36
CA PRO A 252 16.29 17.88 -18.32
C PRO A 252 17.45 18.18 -19.27
N SER A 253 17.15 18.69 -20.47
CA SER A 253 18.23 19.05 -21.39
C SER A 253 19.04 20.15 -20.70
N THR A 254 20.36 20.03 -20.76
CA THR A 254 21.27 21.05 -20.21
C THR A 254 21.03 22.42 -20.85
N ASP A 255 20.43 22.46 -22.04
CA ASP A 255 20.05 23.68 -22.75
C ASP A 255 18.75 24.33 -22.25
N ALA A 256 17.85 23.56 -21.61
CA ALA A 256 16.64 24.11 -20.98
C ALA A 256 16.97 24.98 -19.76
N ALA A 257 18.19 24.90 -19.22
CA ALA A 257 18.67 25.81 -18.18
C ALA A 257 18.94 27.25 -18.69
N ARG A 258 19.00 27.46 -20.01
CA ARG A 258 19.26 28.78 -20.64
C ARG A 258 18.04 29.39 -21.34
N ALA A 259 16.97 28.63 -21.55
CA ALA A 259 15.73 29.21 -22.07
C ALA A 259 15.12 30.08 -20.97
N GLU A 260 14.85 31.36 -21.29
CA GLU A 260 14.23 32.29 -20.37
C GLU A 260 13.00 31.67 -19.68
N PRO A 261 12.79 31.93 -18.38
CA PRO A 261 11.63 31.46 -17.65
C PRO A 261 10.40 32.17 -18.23
N ARG A 262 9.86 31.62 -19.32
CA ARG A 262 8.47 31.85 -19.67
C ARG A 262 7.67 31.53 -18.41
N SER A 263 6.66 32.35 -18.14
CA SER A 263 5.69 32.25 -17.04
C SER A 263 4.84 30.97 -17.07
N SER A 264 5.41 29.85 -17.51
CA SER A 264 4.88 28.50 -17.43
C SER A 264 4.92 28.07 -15.98
N GLY A 265 3.88 28.45 -15.24
CA GLY A 265 3.76 27.93 -13.91
C GLY A 265 3.69 26.39 -13.90
N SER A 266 3.89 25.86 -12.72
CA SER A 266 4.30 24.49 -12.43
C SER A 266 3.64 23.37 -13.25
N ARG A 267 4.30 22.91 -14.32
CA ARG A 267 3.86 21.73 -15.12
C ARG A 267 3.65 20.50 -14.24
N CYS A 268 4.46 20.33 -13.19
CA CYS A 268 4.30 19.23 -12.23
C CYS A 268 2.97 19.29 -11.46
N LEU A 269 2.55 20.47 -10.95
CA LEU A 269 1.29 20.56 -10.19
C LEU A 269 0.08 20.38 -11.09
N VAL A 270 0.15 20.84 -12.34
CA VAL A 270 -0.89 20.60 -13.36
C VAL A 270 -1.04 19.10 -13.62
N ALA A 271 0.07 18.39 -13.85
CA ALA A 271 0.07 16.95 -14.04
C ALA A 271 -0.51 16.19 -12.82
N LEU A 272 -0.18 16.62 -11.60
CA LEU A 272 -0.73 16.04 -10.36
C LEU A 272 -2.22 16.35 -10.17
N GLY A 273 -2.69 17.53 -10.59
CA GLY A 273 -4.11 17.86 -10.61
C GLY A 273 -4.88 17.00 -11.61
N TRP A 274 -4.31 16.77 -12.79
CA TRP A 274 -4.86 15.85 -13.79
C TRP A 274 -4.93 14.41 -13.27
N TYR A 275 -3.89 13.92 -12.60
CA TYR A 275 -3.92 12.62 -11.91
C TYR A 275 -5.09 12.52 -10.93
N TRP A 276 -5.24 13.50 -10.03
CA TRP A 276 -6.34 13.49 -9.06
C TRP A 276 -7.71 13.47 -9.76
N THR A 277 -7.86 14.27 -10.82
CA THR A 277 -9.10 14.42 -11.59
C THR A 277 -9.48 13.12 -12.28
N LEU A 278 -8.59 12.56 -13.11
CA LEU A 278 -8.85 11.35 -13.90
C LEU A 278 -9.08 10.13 -13.02
N TYR A 279 -8.34 10.02 -11.91
CA TYR A 279 -8.55 8.95 -10.93
C TYR A 279 -9.95 9.01 -10.30
N HIS A 280 -10.39 10.19 -9.84
CA HIS A 280 -11.70 10.32 -9.21
C HIS A 280 -12.85 10.24 -10.20
N GLU A 281 -12.69 10.67 -11.45
CA GLU A 281 -13.70 10.47 -12.50
C GLU A 281 -13.92 8.98 -12.77
N SER A 282 -12.84 8.21 -12.86
CA SER A 282 -12.90 6.75 -13.07
C SER A 282 -13.65 6.07 -11.92
N LEU A 283 -13.33 6.43 -10.67
CA LEU A 283 -14.00 5.83 -9.50
C LEU A 283 -15.43 6.35 -9.27
N LEU A 284 -15.72 7.59 -9.68
CA LEU A 284 -17.07 8.14 -9.62
C LEU A 284 -17.99 7.45 -10.61
N ALA A 285 -17.50 7.08 -11.80
CA ALA A 285 -18.24 6.26 -12.74
C ALA A 285 -18.59 4.90 -12.10
N ALA A 286 -17.63 4.24 -11.45
CA ALA A 286 -17.86 3.00 -10.73
C ALA A 286 -18.87 3.14 -9.58
N LEU A 287 -18.82 4.25 -8.82
CA LEU A 287 -19.80 4.57 -7.79
C LEU A 287 -21.22 4.72 -8.38
N LYS A 288 -21.36 5.44 -9.49
CA LYS A 288 -22.65 5.64 -10.18
C LYS A 288 -23.24 4.34 -10.73
N SER A 289 -22.38 3.40 -11.15
CA SER A 289 -22.80 2.07 -11.61
C SER A 289 -23.13 1.09 -10.47
N GLY A 290 -22.90 1.47 -9.20
CA GLY A 290 -23.15 0.61 -8.03
C GLY A 290 -22.06 -0.43 -7.74
N VAL A 291 -21.02 -0.53 -8.58
CA VAL A 291 -19.87 -1.43 -8.38
C VAL A 291 -19.02 -0.99 -7.17
N LEU A 292 -18.86 0.32 -7.00
CA LEU A 292 -18.27 0.91 -5.79
C LEU A 292 -19.40 1.31 -4.83
N HIS A 293 -19.32 0.92 -3.56
CA HIS A 293 -20.47 0.88 -2.66
C HIS A 293 -20.78 2.20 -1.96
N GLY A 294 -19.82 3.12 -1.92
CA GLY A 294 -19.97 4.40 -1.25
C GLY A 294 -18.67 5.16 -1.17
N TRP A 295 -18.72 6.38 -0.66
CA TRP A 295 -17.54 7.21 -0.47
C TRP A 295 -17.60 7.95 0.86
N TYR A 296 -16.46 8.47 1.31
CA TYR A 296 -16.38 9.31 2.50
C TYR A 296 -15.21 10.31 2.40
N ARG A 297 -15.26 11.37 3.22
CA ARG A 297 -14.16 12.34 3.35
C ARG A 297 -13.27 11.96 4.51
N ILE A 298 -11.99 11.75 4.26
CA ILE A 298 -11.05 11.35 5.32
C ILE A 298 -10.97 12.37 6.46
N GLU A 299 -11.18 13.66 6.17
CA GLU A 299 -11.09 14.71 7.19
C GLU A 299 -12.31 14.80 8.10
N SER A 300 -13.45 14.21 7.76
CA SER A 300 -14.69 14.33 8.55
C SER A 300 -15.28 13.00 9.00
N THR A 301 -14.77 11.87 8.52
CA THR A 301 -15.34 10.55 8.80
C THR A 301 -14.42 9.78 9.77
N PRO A 302 -14.88 9.49 11.01
CA PRO A 302 -14.14 8.65 11.95
C PRO A 302 -13.99 7.21 11.44
N SER A 303 -12.94 6.48 11.87
CA SER A 303 -12.70 5.10 11.42
C SER A 303 -13.82 4.14 11.82
N CYS A 304 -14.47 4.33 12.97
CA CYS A 304 -15.67 3.57 13.34
C CYS A 304 -16.79 3.72 12.30
N GLU A 305 -17.00 4.92 11.77
CA GLU A 305 -18.02 5.15 10.72
C GLU A 305 -17.61 4.50 9.40
N VAL A 306 -16.31 4.51 9.05
CA VAL A 306 -15.80 3.78 7.87
C VAL A 306 -16.03 2.27 8.02
N ALA A 307 -15.68 1.69 9.16
CA ALA A 307 -15.91 0.28 9.45
C ALA A 307 -17.42 -0.07 9.46
N LYS A 308 -18.26 0.82 10.00
CA LYS A 308 -19.72 0.68 9.91
C LYS A 308 -20.19 0.62 8.46
N ARG A 309 -19.76 1.56 7.60
CA ARG A 309 -20.08 1.57 6.16
C ARG A 309 -19.58 0.33 5.43
N ALA A 310 -18.50 -0.28 5.93
CA ALA A 310 -17.98 -1.56 5.46
C ALA A 310 -18.80 -2.77 5.93
N GLY A 311 -19.78 -2.62 6.81
CA GLY A 311 -20.65 -3.69 7.30
C GLY A 311 -20.11 -4.47 8.50
N PHE A 312 -19.15 -3.91 9.26
CA PHE A 312 -18.65 -4.54 10.49
C PHE A 312 -19.61 -4.42 11.69
N ASP A 313 -20.66 -3.60 11.60
CA ASP A 313 -21.62 -3.38 12.68
C ASP A 313 -22.74 -4.42 12.77
N SER A 314 -22.80 -5.35 11.82
CA SER A 314 -23.80 -6.41 11.79
C SER A 314 -23.14 -7.76 11.57
N THR A 315 -23.49 -8.71 12.43
CA THR A 315 -23.10 -10.12 12.29
C THR A 315 -23.68 -10.79 11.05
N ARG A 316 -24.69 -10.18 10.41
CA ARG A 316 -25.27 -10.66 9.15
C ARG A 316 -24.47 -10.26 7.93
N THR A 317 -23.75 -9.13 7.99
CA THR A 317 -23.00 -8.57 6.86
C THR A 317 -21.50 -8.74 6.99
N ALA A 318 -21.00 -8.98 8.21
CA ALA A 318 -19.61 -9.28 8.46
C ALA A 318 -19.29 -10.71 8.01
N LEU A 319 -18.35 -10.85 7.07
CA LEU A 319 -17.82 -12.14 6.62
C LEU A 319 -17.18 -12.93 7.77
N PHE A 320 -16.66 -12.23 8.79
CA PHE A 320 -16.03 -12.85 9.95
C PHE A 320 -16.56 -12.27 11.25
N ALA A 321 -17.32 -13.09 12.00
CA ALA A 321 -17.93 -12.69 13.27
C ALA A 321 -16.94 -12.12 14.32
N PRO A 322 -15.69 -12.64 14.47
CA PRO A 322 -14.74 -12.06 15.41
C PRO A 322 -14.37 -10.61 15.12
N ALA A 323 -14.32 -10.21 13.83
CA ALA A 323 -14.00 -8.85 13.45
C ALA A 323 -15.11 -7.87 13.87
N ALA A 324 -16.38 -8.26 13.66
CA ALA A 324 -17.54 -7.48 14.09
C ALA A 324 -17.57 -7.27 15.61
N ALA A 325 -17.25 -8.30 16.40
CA ALA A 325 -17.20 -8.20 17.86
C ALA A 325 -16.10 -7.26 18.36
N ARG A 326 -14.91 -7.29 17.74
CA ARG A 326 -13.79 -6.38 18.09
C ARG A 326 -14.11 -4.94 17.72
N TYR A 327 -14.65 -4.73 16.51
CA TYR A 327 -15.16 -3.43 16.08
C TYR A 327 -16.19 -2.87 17.07
N ALA A 328 -17.20 -3.67 17.44
CA ALA A 328 -18.27 -3.23 18.33
C ALA A 328 -17.73 -2.81 19.69
N ARG A 329 -16.79 -3.57 20.25
CA ARG A 329 -16.12 -3.23 21.51
C ARG A 329 -15.33 -1.93 21.41
N ALA A 330 -14.44 -1.82 20.42
CA ALA A 330 -13.58 -0.65 20.26
C ALA A 330 -14.39 0.65 20.06
N CYS A 331 -15.48 0.58 19.29
CA CYS A 331 -16.34 1.75 19.05
C CYS A 331 -17.29 2.06 20.22
N ALA A 332 -17.67 1.07 21.04
CA ALA A 332 -18.48 1.30 22.25
C ALA A 332 -17.67 1.92 23.41
N GLU A 333 -16.41 1.51 23.56
CA GLU A 333 -15.49 2.05 24.57
C GLU A 333 -15.07 3.51 24.29
N GLY A 334 -15.55 4.09 23.19
CA GLY A 334 -15.18 5.44 22.78
C GLY A 334 -13.68 5.57 22.60
N VAL A 335 -12.98 4.46 22.28
CA VAL A 335 -11.55 4.48 21.96
C VAL A 335 -11.40 5.60 20.95
N PRO A 336 -10.71 6.70 21.30
CA PRO A 336 -10.68 7.87 20.46
C PRO A 336 -9.89 7.46 19.24
N ALA A 337 -10.60 6.99 18.21
CA ALA A 337 -10.03 6.67 16.94
C ALA A 337 -9.29 7.93 16.54
N PRO A 338 -7.95 7.94 16.55
CA PRO A 338 -7.21 9.12 16.20
C PRO A 338 -7.69 9.42 14.80
N SER A 339 -8.40 10.53 14.67
CA SER A 339 -8.82 10.98 13.35
C SER A 339 -7.55 10.97 12.50
N ALA A 340 -7.63 10.40 11.29
CA ALA A 340 -6.50 10.37 10.36
C ALA A 340 -5.85 11.76 10.19
N ARG A 341 -6.59 12.84 10.53
CA ARG A 341 -6.10 14.22 10.75
C ARG A 341 -4.83 14.33 11.61
N LYS A 342 -4.68 13.61 12.74
CA LYS A 342 -3.58 13.89 13.69
C LYS A 342 -2.20 13.41 13.22
N ARG A 343 -2.15 12.44 12.32
CA ARG A 343 -0.90 11.95 11.69
C ARG A 343 -0.68 12.49 10.27
N THR A 344 -1.40 13.52 9.84
CA THR A 344 -1.09 14.20 8.57
C THR A 344 0.37 14.59 8.58
N ASN A 345 1.09 14.13 7.56
CA ASN A 345 2.53 14.24 7.35
C ASN A 345 3.04 15.64 7.75
N GLN A 346 3.37 15.82 9.04
CA GLN A 346 3.73 17.13 9.59
C GLN A 346 4.98 17.67 8.91
N ARG A 347 5.82 16.76 8.39
CA ARG A 347 7.00 17.06 7.59
C ARG A 347 6.68 17.90 6.35
N ASN A 348 5.50 17.74 5.76
CA ASN A 348 5.12 18.45 4.53
C ASN A 348 4.34 19.74 4.81
N ARG A 349 3.95 20.00 6.07
CA ARG A 349 3.10 21.13 6.41
C ARG A 349 3.83 22.45 6.13
N GLY A 350 3.25 23.27 5.25
CA GLY A 350 3.78 24.59 4.89
C GLY A 350 4.94 24.59 3.89
N LEU A 351 5.29 23.43 3.31
CA LEU A 351 6.32 23.37 2.25
C LEU A 351 5.78 23.80 0.88
N LEU A 352 4.50 23.51 0.63
CA LEU A 352 3.78 23.88 -0.58
C LEU A 352 2.33 24.20 -0.16
N HIS A 353 1.81 25.31 -0.67
CA HIS A 353 0.42 25.71 -0.52
C HIS A 353 -0.05 26.19 -1.88
N ILE A 354 -1.21 25.70 -2.31
CA ILE A 354 -1.77 25.99 -3.62
C ILE A 354 -3.13 26.66 -3.41
N GLU A 355 -3.27 27.86 -3.96
CA GLU A 355 -4.55 28.52 -4.05
C GLU A 355 -5.33 28.01 -5.27
N PRO A 356 -6.66 27.88 -5.17
CA PRO A 356 -7.51 27.45 -6.28
C PRO A 356 -7.34 28.27 -7.56
N SER A 357 -7.14 29.59 -7.42
CA SER A 357 -6.92 30.49 -8.55
C SER A 357 -5.60 30.22 -9.27
N GLU A 358 -4.61 29.63 -8.60
CA GLU A 358 -3.34 29.25 -9.24
C GLU A 358 -3.57 28.10 -10.21
N ILE A 359 -4.37 27.09 -9.85
CA ILE A 359 -4.72 26.00 -10.78
C ILE A 359 -5.44 26.54 -12.02
N ASP A 360 -6.37 27.48 -11.85
CA ASP A 360 -7.08 28.10 -12.98
C ASP A 360 -6.17 28.88 -13.91
N ALA A 361 -5.21 29.61 -13.35
CA ALA A 361 -4.24 30.38 -14.11
C ALA A 361 -3.29 29.46 -14.91
N LEU A 362 -3.02 28.26 -14.39
CA LEU A 362 -2.17 27.26 -15.04
C LEU A 362 -2.93 26.47 -16.12
N ASP A 363 -4.14 26.02 -15.81
CA ASP A 363 -4.98 25.19 -16.67
C ASP A 363 -6.46 25.37 -16.26
N ALA A 364 -7.16 26.24 -17.00
CA ALA A 364 -8.56 26.55 -16.72
C ALA A 364 -9.50 25.34 -16.91
N GLU A 365 -9.16 24.38 -17.78
CA GLU A 365 -9.95 23.15 -17.94
C GLU A 365 -9.85 22.30 -16.68
N LEU A 366 -8.61 22.07 -16.23
CA LEU A 366 -8.30 21.32 -15.01
C LEU A 366 -9.01 21.95 -13.80
N GLY A 367 -8.87 23.26 -13.60
CA GLY A 367 -9.49 23.96 -12.48
C GLY A 367 -11.02 23.84 -12.45
N ARG A 368 -11.68 23.89 -13.62
CA ARG A 368 -13.13 23.63 -13.74
C ARG A 368 -13.48 22.19 -13.34
N ARG A 369 -12.77 21.20 -13.86
CA ARG A 369 -13.04 19.77 -13.57
C ARG A 369 -12.79 19.41 -12.12
N MET A 370 -11.67 19.87 -11.55
CA MET A 370 -11.34 19.67 -10.14
C MET A 370 -12.43 20.24 -9.23
N ARG A 371 -12.93 21.45 -9.50
CA ARG A 371 -14.04 22.04 -8.73
C ARG A 371 -15.34 21.25 -8.87
N ALA A 372 -15.67 20.80 -10.08
CA ALA A 372 -16.87 19.99 -10.31
C ALA A 372 -16.85 18.69 -9.50
N LEU A 373 -15.70 17.99 -9.45
CA LEU A 373 -15.52 16.80 -8.63
C LEU A 373 -15.50 17.13 -7.13
N ALA A 374 -14.77 18.18 -6.73
CA ALA A 374 -14.70 18.62 -5.34
C ALA A 374 -16.10 18.86 -4.77
N ARG A 375 -16.97 19.56 -5.50
CA ARG A 375 -18.37 19.79 -5.10
C ARG A 375 -19.17 18.50 -4.95
N GLN A 376 -18.98 17.53 -5.86
CA GLN A 376 -19.63 16.21 -5.73
C GLN A 376 -19.21 15.48 -4.46
N PHE A 377 -17.99 15.70 -3.98
CA PHE A 377 -17.49 15.16 -2.71
C PHE A 377 -17.66 16.11 -1.51
N GLY A 378 -18.43 17.19 -1.66
CA GLY A 378 -18.72 18.13 -0.58
C GLY A 378 -17.53 18.98 -0.14
N TYR A 379 -16.56 19.25 -1.02
CA TYR A 379 -15.52 20.25 -0.82
C TYR A 379 -15.84 21.52 -1.62
N SER A 380 -15.50 22.68 -1.07
CA SER A 380 -15.43 23.94 -1.82
C SER A 380 -13.97 24.31 -2.03
N LEU A 381 -13.60 24.66 -3.25
CA LEU A 381 -12.26 25.16 -3.58
C LEU A 381 -12.30 26.68 -3.79
N GLY A 382 -13.23 27.42 -3.19
CA GLY A 382 -13.35 28.86 -3.44
C GLY A 382 -13.66 29.19 -4.92
N GLY A 383 -13.95 30.46 -5.19
CA GLY A 383 -14.35 30.91 -6.54
C GLY A 383 -15.72 30.38 -7.02
N ASP A 384 -16.40 29.55 -6.23
CA ASP A 384 -17.75 29.06 -6.52
C ASP A 384 -18.75 30.21 -6.67
N GLU A 385 -18.60 31.29 -5.89
CA GLU A 385 -19.40 32.51 -6.07
C GLU A 385 -19.07 33.29 -7.35
N ALA A 386 -17.82 33.29 -7.79
CA ALA A 386 -17.40 33.94 -9.02
C ALA A 386 -17.93 33.16 -10.24
N LEU A 387 -17.87 31.82 -10.19
CA LEU A 387 -18.50 30.94 -11.19
C LEU A 387 -20.03 31.06 -11.17
N ALA A 388 -20.65 31.11 -10.00
CA ALA A 388 -22.10 31.30 -9.89
C ALA A 388 -22.53 32.68 -10.40
N ARG A 389 -21.74 33.74 -10.17
CA ARG A 389 -21.96 35.07 -10.77
C ARG A 389 -21.77 35.05 -12.29
N ALA A 390 -20.71 34.43 -12.79
CA ALA A 390 -20.46 34.32 -14.23
C ALA A 390 -21.57 33.51 -14.94
N ALA A 391 -22.04 32.43 -14.34
CA ALA A 391 -23.15 31.64 -14.88
C ALA A 391 -24.47 32.43 -14.92
N ARG A 392 -24.74 33.24 -13.90
CA ARG A 392 -25.91 34.14 -13.88
C ARG A 392 -25.81 35.27 -14.92
N ASN A 393 -24.61 35.80 -15.14
CA ASN A 393 -24.40 36.89 -16.09
C ASN A 393 -24.30 36.39 -17.55
N GLY A 394 -23.82 35.17 -17.76
CA GLY A 394 -23.71 34.55 -19.09
C GLY A 394 -25.05 34.15 -19.71
N THR A 395 -26.07 33.85 -18.90
CA THR A 395 -27.45 33.63 -19.38
C THR A 395 -28.17 34.93 -19.75
N VAL A 396 -27.70 36.08 -19.26
CA VAL A 396 -28.28 37.40 -19.61
C VAL A 396 -27.59 38.00 -20.84
N GLY A 397 -26.32 37.68 -21.10
CA GLY A 397 -25.53 38.25 -22.21
C GLY A 397 -25.71 37.62 -23.59
N ALA A 398 -26.41 36.48 -23.71
CA ALA A 398 -26.66 35.82 -25.00
C ALA A 398 -27.72 36.52 -25.89
N ARG A 399 -28.35 37.60 -25.39
CA ARG A 399 -29.27 38.44 -26.18
C ARG A 399 -28.67 39.75 -26.69
N ASP A 400 -27.58 40.26 -26.12
CA ASP A 400 -27.14 41.65 -26.38
C ASP A 400 -25.68 41.82 -26.84
N SER A 401 -24.93 40.74 -27.10
CA SER A 401 -23.50 40.86 -27.44
C SER A 401 -23.27 41.03 -28.95
N ALA A 402 -23.69 42.18 -29.47
CA ALA A 402 -23.28 42.70 -30.77
C ALA A 402 -22.89 44.19 -30.65
N ARG A 403 -22.00 44.56 -29.71
CA ARG A 403 -21.18 45.78 -29.77
C ARG A 403 -20.25 45.92 -28.56
N ALA A 404 -19.12 46.58 -28.80
CA ALA A 404 -18.03 46.95 -27.87
C ALA A 404 -17.04 45.80 -27.58
N GLY A 405 -15.75 45.88 -27.90
CA GLY A 405 -14.91 47.05 -28.14
C GLY A 405 -13.97 47.23 -26.94
N ASP A 406 -12.77 46.66 -27.09
CA ASP A 406 -11.46 47.03 -26.51
C ASP A 406 -11.30 47.46 -25.05
N GLY A 407 -10.28 46.83 -24.43
CA GLY A 407 -9.38 47.50 -23.48
C GLY A 407 -9.42 47.00 -22.04
N VAL A 408 -8.79 45.86 -21.74
CA VAL A 408 -8.43 45.50 -20.35
C VAL A 408 -7.00 44.98 -20.30
N GLY A 409 -6.11 45.77 -19.68
CA GLY A 409 -4.72 45.41 -19.41
C GLY A 409 -4.60 44.27 -18.40
N GLN A 410 -3.93 43.19 -18.82
CA GLN A 410 -3.58 42.06 -17.96
C GLN A 410 -2.45 42.44 -17.00
N ARG A 411 -2.74 42.50 -15.70
CA ARG A 411 -1.72 42.46 -14.65
C ARG A 411 -1.30 41.01 -14.44
N THR A 412 -0.10 40.66 -14.89
CA THR A 412 0.53 39.36 -14.61
C THR A 412 1.03 39.32 -13.17
N HIS A 413 0.28 38.71 -12.27
CA HIS A 413 0.77 38.34 -10.94
C HIS A 413 1.70 37.13 -11.08
N ALA A 414 3.02 37.37 -11.05
CA ALA A 414 3.99 36.29 -10.93
C ALA A 414 3.88 35.64 -9.54
N ALA A 415 3.34 34.43 -9.49
CA ALA A 415 3.24 33.64 -8.26
C ALA A 415 4.64 33.32 -7.72
N ARG A 416 4.99 33.82 -6.53
CA ARG A 416 6.24 33.48 -5.85
C ARG A 416 6.05 32.22 -5.02
N LEU A 417 6.31 31.07 -5.63
CA LEU A 417 6.27 29.78 -4.95
C LEU A 417 7.58 29.55 -4.18
N LYS A 418 7.58 29.81 -2.87
CA LYS A 418 8.75 29.59 -2.00
C LYS A 418 8.76 28.15 -1.47
N LEU A 419 9.37 27.23 -2.22
CA LEU A 419 9.69 25.89 -1.71
C LEU A 419 10.89 25.97 -0.74
N ARG A 420 10.66 25.72 0.54
CA ARG A 420 11.76 25.50 1.51
C ARG A 420 12.28 24.07 1.34
N ARG A 421 13.53 23.91 0.90
CA ARG A 421 14.19 22.59 0.80
C ARG A 421 14.60 22.09 2.18
N GLY A 422 13.96 21.02 2.64
CA GLY A 422 14.49 20.13 3.67
C GLY A 422 15.05 18.85 3.03
N PRO A 423 15.94 18.09 3.71
CA PRO A 423 16.45 16.83 3.18
C PRO A 423 15.31 15.83 2.97
N LEU A 424 15.14 15.37 1.72
CA LEU A 424 14.17 14.35 1.34
C LEU A 424 14.66 12.98 1.84
N THR A 425 14.04 12.44 2.90
CA THR A 425 14.17 11.03 3.25
C THR A 425 12.98 10.27 2.65
N THR A 426 13.21 9.55 1.57
CA THR A 426 12.20 8.66 0.97
C THR A 426 12.14 7.36 1.77
N SER A 427 11.42 7.37 2.88
CA SER A 427 11.04 6.15 3.61
C SER A 427 9.85 5.50 2.89
N ASN A 428 10.13 4.88 1.74
CA ASN A 428 9.25 3.90 1.08
C ASN A 428 10.09 2.64 0.82
N ASP A 429 10.90 2.25 1.80
CA ASP A 429 11.72 1.07 1.68
C ASP A 429 10.85 -0.13 2.06
N TRP A 430 10.26 -0.77 1.03
CA TRP A 430 9.57 -2.06 1.17
C TRP A 430 10.51 -3.17 1.68
N ARG A 431 11.82 -2.89 1.83
CA ARG A 431 12.85 -3.80 2.34
C ARG A 431 12.77 -4.04 3.84
N THR A 432 12.04 -3.24 4.62
CA THR A 432 11.87 -3.51 6.05
C THR A 432 10.56 -4.24 6.33
N GLY A 433 10.53 -5.54 6.06
CA GLY A 433 9.57 -6.43 6.72
C GLY A 433 9.92 -6.54 8.21
N PRO A 434 8.96 -6.45 9.15
CA PRO A 434 9.24 -6.69 10.55
C PRO A 434 9.24 -8.19 10.87
N GLN A 435 10.39 -8.67 11.34
CA GLN A 435 10.56 -9.52 12.52
C GLN A 435 9.57 -10.69 12.70
N LEU A 436 9.76 -11.76 11.93
CA LEU A 436 9.32 -13.11 12.29
C LEU A 436 10.47 -13.91 12.93
N ALA A 437 11.31 -13.23 13.71
CA ALA A 437 12.46 -13.79 14.40
C ALA A 437 12.41 -13.62 15.93
N ALA A 438 11.27 -13.23 16.50
CA ALA A 438 11.08 -13.11 17.94
C ALA A 438 9.93 -13.97 18.52
N ILE A 439 9.33 -14.83 17.68
CA ILE A 439 8.36 -15.86 18.11
C ILE A 439 8.69 -17.15 17.37
N LEU A 440 9.93 -17.59 17.51
CA LEU A 440 10.47 -18.95 17.41
C LEU A 440 11.73 -18.93 18.29
#